data_AF-A0A960FQQ1-F1
#
_entry.id   AF-A0A960FQQ1-F1
#
_cell.length_a   1.000
_cell.length_b   1.000
_cell.length_c   1.000
_cell.angle_alpha   90.00
_cell.angle_beta   90.00
_cell.angle_gamma   90.00
#
_symmetry.space_group_name_H-M   'P 1'
#
loop_
_entity.id
_entity.type
_entity.pdbx_description
1 polymer ?
#
loop_
_entity_poly.entity_id
_entity_poly.type
_entity_poly.pdbx_seq_one_letter_code
_entity_poly.pdbx_strand_id
1 'polypeptide(L)'
;MAATAYDAEVRYTSDGVPHVRAGDWGGIGYGQGWACGRDQLPAIADQLLKVRSERARHFGAGPQGAHVASDLGYLALGVQQRAAAFRDAQRPELAALISGYVAGYNRAVTEAHEQGSLPDWCAGAEWVRTVTEQEFYAHLVDVSLLASGRNLVQLIGRAEPPGPDGPVPPSPVEALGGGAAGAGASNGWAVGGDVTASGHGMVLANPHFPWYGEA
;
A
#
# COMPACT_ATOMS: atom_id res chain seq x y z
N MET A 1 -14.55 24.31 -7.93
CA MET A 1 -13.26 24.51 -8.60
C MET A 1 -13.22 23.59 -9.79
N ALA A 2 -12.85 24.08 -10.98
CA ALA A 2 -12.71 23.20 -12.14
C ALA A 2 -11.69 22.12 -11.80
N ALA A 3 -12.03 20.85 -12.05
CA ALA A 3 -11.06 19.77 -11.92
C ALA A 3 -9.89 20.11 -12.84
N THR A 4 -8.69 20.26 -12.29
CA THR A 4 -7.47 20.34 -13.09
C THR A 4 -7.41 19.08 -13.93
N ALA A 5 -7.56 19.22 -15.25
CA ALA A 5 -7.43 18.09 -16.15
C ALA A 5 -5.96 17.66 -16.12
N TYR A 6 -5.71 16.43 -15.67
CA TYR A 6 -4.39 15.82 -15.74
C TYR A 6 -4.11 15.39 -17.18
N ASP A 7 -2.89 15.66 -17.65
CA ASP A 7 -2.40 15.21 -18.97
C ASP A 7 -1.19 14.29 -18.77
N ALA A 8 -1.31 13.05 -19.24
CA ALA A 8 -0.29 12.02 -19.11
C ALA A 8 -0.36 11.03 -20.28
N GLU A 9 0.80 10.77 -20.88
CA GLU A 9 1.01 9.70 -21.84
C GLU A 9 1.52 8.47 -21.09
N VAL A 10 0.82 7.32 -21.23
CA VAL A 10 1.26 6.04 -20.67
C VAL A 10 1.51 5.06 -21.81
N ARG A 11 2.77 4.69 -22.02
CA ARG A 11 3.19 3.74 -23.06
C ARG A 11 3.65 2.43 -22.46
N TYR A 12 3.05 1.33 -22.89
CA TYR A 12 3.47 -0.01 -22.48
C TYR A 12 4.52 -0.55 -23.44
N THR A 13 5.55 -1.17 -22.87
CA THR A 13 6.58 -1.91 -23.61
C THR A 13 6.45 -3.40 -23.37
N SER A 14 7.41 -4.21 -23.85
CA SER A 14 7.48 -5.64 -23.57
C SER A 14 7.30 -5.92 -22.07
N ASP A 15 6.70 -7.07 -21.77
CA ASP A 15 6.41 -7.53 -20.40
C ASP A 15 5.41 -6.65 -19.62
N GLY A 16 4.71 -5.73 -20.31
CA GLY A 16 3.68 -4.90 -19.70
C GLY A 16 4.23 -3.75 -18.85
N VAL A 17 5.47 -3.31 -19.08
CA VAL A 17 6.07 -2.21 -18.32
C VAL A 17 5.53 -0.85 -18.79
N PRO A 18 4.89 -0.04 -17.90
CA PRO A 18 4.43 1.31 -18.23
C PRO A 18 5.55 2.35 -18.19
N HIS A 19 5.61 3.20 -19.21
CA HIS A 19 6.42 4.41 -19.27
C HIS A 19 5.49 5.62 -19.22
N VAL A 20 5.54 6.37 -18.13
CA VAL A 20 4.67 7.54 -17.90
C VAL A 20 5.43 8.82 -18.26
N ARG A 21 4.81 9.67 -19.08
CA ARG A 21 5.32 11.00 -19.44
C ARG A 21 4.23 12.04 -19.21
N ALA A 22 4.59 13.14 -18.55
CA ALA A 22 3.71 14.29 -18.36
C ALA A 22 4.52 15.59 -18.25
N GLY A 23 3.84 16.73 -18.33
CA GLY A 23 4.44 18.06 -18.22
C GLY A 23 4.69 18.54 -16.78
N ASP A 24 4.08 17.89 -15.80
CA ASP A 24 4.19 18.24 -14.38
C ASP A 24 4.07 17.01 -13.46
N TRP A 25 4.31 17.23 -12.15
CA TRP A 25 4.25 16.18 -11.13
C TRP A 25 2.86 15.56 -10.99
N GLY A 26 1.79 16.34 -11.15
CA GLY A 26 0.41 15.84 -11.06
C GLY A 26 0.08 14.87 -12.19
N GLY A 27 0.46 15.20 -13.43
CA GLY A 27 0.32 14.31 -14.57
C GLY A 27 1.17 13.04 -14.44
N ILE A 28 2.40 13.13 -13.93
CA ILE A 28 3.23 11.93 -13.64
C ILE A 28 2.48 11.02 -12.67
N GLY A 29 1.97 11.60 -11.58
CA GLY A 29 1.21 10.87 -10.57
C GLY A 29 -0.02 10.22 -11.18
N TYR A 30 -0.79 10.97 -11.97
CA TYR A 30 -2.00 10.51 -12.63
C TYR A 30 -1.75 9.31 -13.55
N GLY A 31 -0.75 9.39 -14.42
CA GLY A 31 -0.39 8.27 -15.29
C GLY A 31 0.07 7.04 -14.50
N GLN A 32 0.87 7.24 -13.43
CA GLN A 32 1.34 6.16 -12.57
C GLN A 32 0.19 5.49 -11.80
N GLY A 33 -0.70 6.28 -11.17
CA GLY A 33 -1.83 5.77 -10.42
C GLY A 33 -2.82 5.00 -11.29
N TRP A 34 -3.07 5.47 -12.51
CA TRP A 34 -3.89 4.75 -13.48
C TRP A 34 -3.23 3.44 -13.92
N ALA A 35 -1.92 3.45 -14.24
CA ALA A 35 -1.20 2.24 -14.64
C ALA A 35 -1.18 1.17 -13.54
N CYS A 36 -0.82 1.56 -12.31
CA CYS A 36 -0.84 0.67 -11.14
C CYS A 36 -2.25 0.15 -10.86
N GLY A 37 -3.27 1.01 -10.95
CA GLY A 37 -4.67 0.62 -10.81
C GLY A 37 -5.09 -0.39 -11.87
N ARG A 38 -4.80 -0.15 -13.15
CA ARG A 38 -5.13 -1.06 -14.25
C ARG A 38 -4.55 -2.47 -14.04
N ASP A 39 -3.32 -2.54 -13.56
CA ASP A 39 -2.58 -3.80 -13.49
C ASP A 39 -2.75 -4.56 -12.16
N GLN A 40 -3.02 -3.86 -11.04
CA GLN A 40 -2.99 -4.43 -9.68
C GLN A 40 -4.17 -3.97 -8.79
N LEU A 41 -5.30 -3.56 -9.38
CA LEU A 41 -6.41 -2.94 -8.66
C LEU A 41 -6.82 -3.64 -7.36
N PRO A 42 -7.10 -4.96 -7.35
CA PRO A 42 -7.59 -5.61 -6.14
C PRO A 42 -6.53 -5.66 -5.03
N ALA A 43 -5.25 -5.82 -5.39
CA ALA A 43 -4.16 -5.83 -4.41
C ALA A 43 -4.01 -4.47 -3.73
N ILE A 44 -4.07 -3.38 -4.50
CA ILE A 44 -3.99 -2.01 -3.96
C ILE A 44 -5.23 -1.69 -3.11
N ALA A 45 -6.42 -2.03 -3.60
CA ALA A 45 -7.68 -1.81 -2.88
C ALA A 45 -7.72 -2.54 -1.52
N ASP A 46 -7.15 -3.74 -1.45
CA ASP A 46 -7.02 -4.52 -0.21
C ASP A 46 -6.12 -3.83 0.82
N GLN A 47 -5.02 -3.19 0.40
CA GLN A 47 -4.16 -2.40 1.29
C GLN A 47 -4.86 -1.13 1.80
N LEU A 48 -5.65 -0.48 0.94
CA LEU A 48 -6.45 0.68 1.32
C LEU A 48 -7.58 0.26 2.30
N LEU A 49 -8.19 -0.91 2.11
CA LEU A 49 -9.17 -1.48 3.03
C LEU A 49 -8.57 -1.76 4.41
N LYS A 50 -7.36 -2.33 4.43
CA LYS A 50 -6.58 -2.62 5.66
C LYS A 50 -6.39 -1.37 6.51
N VAL A 51 -5.89 -0.27 5.92
CA VAL A 51 -5.63 0.97 6.68
C VAL A 51 -6.91 1.73 7.04
N ARG A 52 -8.06 1.42 6.43
CA ARG A 52 -9.38 1.89 6.88
C ARG A 52 -9.93 1.08 8.05
N SER A 53 -9.27 0.00 8.45
CA SER A 53 -9.72 -0.90 9.53
C SER A 53 -11.09 -1.53 9.24
N GLU A 54 -11.27 -1.97 7.99
CA GLU A 54 -12.54 -2.51 7.49
C GLU A 54 -12.44 -3.96 7.01
N ARG A 55 -11.32 -4.66 7.22
CA ARG A 55 -11.17 -6.04 6.71
C ARG A 55 -12.20 -6.97 7.33
N ALA A 56 -12.47 -6.85 8.64
CA ALA A 56 -13.42 -7.71 9.32
C ALA A 56 -14.85 -7.54 8.82
N ARG A 57 -15.20 -6.33 8.36
CA ARG A 57 -16.51 -6.03 7.77
C ARG A 57 -16.72 -6.77 6.44
N HIS A 58 -15.68 -6.88 5.61
CA HIS A 58 -15.80 -7.44 4.27
C HIS A 58 -15.41 -8.93 4.18
N PHE A 59 -14.48 -9.39 5.03
CA PHE A 59 -13.94 -10.76 5.00
C PHE A 59 -14.30 -11.59 6.23
N GLY A 60 -15.10 -11.03 7.16
CA GLY A 60 -15.39 -11.64 8.44
C GLY A 60 -14.18 -11.61 9.39
N ALA A 61 -14.28 -12.27 10.54
CA ALA A 61 -13.26 -12.17 11.58
C ALA A 61 -11.86 -12.67 11.17
N GLY A 62 -11.77 -13.48 10.11
CA GLY A 62 -10.56 -14.16 9.68
C GLY A 62 -10.13 -15.28 10.63
N PRO A 63 -9.12 -16.08 10.24
CA PRO A 63 -8.58 -17.15 11.09
C PRO A 63 -8.14 -16.60 12.44
N GLN A 64 -8.61 -17.21 13.53
CA GLN A 64 -8.30 -16.80 14.91
C GLN A 64 -8.60 -15.31 15.21
N GLY A 65 -9.51 -14.67 14.46
CA GLY A 65 -9.82 -13.24 14.64
C GLY A 65 -8.78 -12.29 14.05
N ALA A 66 -7.92 -12.74 13.13
CA ALA A 66 -6.83 -11.95 12.57
C ALA A 66 -7.29 -10.63 11.90
N HIS A 67 -8.44 -10.61 11.24
CA HIS A 67 -8.95 -9.38 10.62
C HIS A 67 -9.46 -8.39 11.66
N VAL A 68 -10.13 -8.88 12.72
CA VAL A 68 -10.54 -8.03 13.86
C VAL A 68 -9.33 -7.43 14.56
N ALA A 69 -8.30 -8.26 14.82
CA ALA A 69 -7.06 -7.80 15.43
C ALA A 69 -6.32 -6.79 14.56
N SER A 70 -6.26 -7.01 13.24
CA SER A 70 -5.70 -6.04 12.29
C SER A 70 -6.44 -4.71 12.35
N ASP A 71 -7.77 -4.73 12.25
CA ASP A 71 -8.59 -3.51 12.26
C ASP A 71 -8.42 -2.73 13.57
N LEU A 72 -8.50 -3.40 14.73
CA LEU A 72 -8.24 -2.77 16.03
C LEU A 72 -6.80 -2.23 16.15
N GLY A 73 -5.82 -2.95 15.61
CA GLY A 73 -4.43 -2.54 15.60
C GLY A 73 -4.20 -1.26 14.79
N TYR A 74 -4.79 -1.16 13.60
CA TYR A 74 -4.71 0.05 12.77
C TYR A 74 -5.41 1.25 13.40
N LEU A 75 -6.54 1.03 14.07
CA LEU A 75 -7.19 2.05 14.89
C LEU A 75 -6.28 2.52 16.04
N ALA A 76 -5.64 1.59 16.75
CA ALA A 76 -4.72 1.90 17.85
C ALA A 76 -3.44 2.62 17.39
N LEU A 77 -2.89 2.25 16.23
CA LEU A 77 -1.77 2.95 15.61
C LEU A 77 -2.14 4.37 15.15
N GLY A 78 -3.42 4.61 14.90
CA GLY A 78 -3.97 5.90 14.53
C GLY A 78 -3.55 6.35 13.13
N VAL A 79 -3.41 5.41 12.18
CA VAL A 79 -2.87 5.71 10.84
C VAL A 79 -3.70 6.74 10.08
N GLN A 80 -5.04 6.67 10.20
CA GLN A 80 -5.96 7.62 9.57
C GLN A 80 -5.84 9.03 10.18
N GLN A 81 -5.66 9.12 11.49
CA GLN A 81 -5.52 10.39 12.20
C GLN A 81 -4.19 11.08 11.87
N ARG A 82 -3.12 10.30 11.66
CA ARG A 82 -1.80 10.81 11.25
C ARG A 82 -1.74 11.28 9.80
N ALA A 83 -2.66 10.83 8.94
CA ALA A 83 -2.63 11.11 7.51
C ALA A 83 -2.66 12.62 7.17
N ALA A 84 -3.42 13.42 7.92
CA ALA A 84 -3.50 14.87 7.69
C ALA A 84 -2.15 15.55 7.94
N ALA A 85 -1.53 15.28 9.10
CA ALA A 85 -0.20 15.82 9.41
C ALA A 85 0.86 15.34 8.43
N PHE A 86 0.77 14.07 7.98
CA PHE A 86 1.68 13.52 6.97
C PHE A 86 1.51 14.22 5.62
N ARG A 87 0.27 14.48 5.16
CA ARG A 87 -0.02 15.25 3.96
C ARG A 87 0.50 16.68 4.05
N ASP A 88 0.20 17.37 5.16
CA ASP A 88 0.50 18.80 5.30
C ASP A 88 2.02 19.06 5.41
N ALA A 89 2.81 18.03 5.71
CA ALA A 89 4.27 18.08 5.69
C ALA A 89 4.90 17.92 4.29
N GLN A 90 4.12 17.63 3.25
CA GLN A 90 4.64 17.40 1.92
C GLN A 90 5.00 18.70 1.18
N ARG A 91 6.06 18.65 0.38
CA ARG A 91 6.37 19.72 -0.57
C ARG A 91 5.31 19.79 -1.68
N PRO A 92 5.07 20.97 -2.29
CA PRO A 92 4.04 21.13 -3.32
C PRO A 92 4.11 20.11 -4.46
N GLU A 93 5.31 19.75 -4.90
CA GLU A 93 5.53 18.78 -5.98
C GLU A 93 5.08 17.37 -5.58
N LEU A 94 5.34 16.97 -4.33
CA LEU A 94 4.92 15.67 -3.80
C LEU A 94 3.42 15.63 -3.56
N ALA A 95 2.84 16.72 -3.06
CA ALA A 95 1.39 16.85 -2.91
C ALA A 95 0.69 16.74 -4.28
N ALA A 96 1.22 17.40 -5.31
CA ALA A 96 0.71 17.30 -6.68
C ALA A 96 0.84 15.87 -7.23
N LEU A 97 2.00 15.23 -7.07
CA LEU A 97 2.23 13.84 -7.47
C LEU A 97 1.21 12.89 -6.83
N ILE A 98 0.97 13.01 -5.52
CA ILE A 98 0.05 12.15 -4.79
C ILE A 98 -1.41 12.42 -5.18
N SER A 99 -1.81 13.69 -5.34
CA SER A 99 -3.15 14.04 -5.81
C SER A 99 -3.42 13.48 -7.21
N GLY A 100 -2.42 13.56 -8.10
CA GLY A 100 -2.42 12.91 -9.41
C GLY A 100 -2.61 11.40 -9.29
N TYR A 101 -1.78 10.73 -8.50
CA TYR A 101 -1.85 9.28 -8.29
C TYR A 101 -3.25 8.82 -7.85
N VAL A 102 -3.83 9.51 -6.85
CA VAL A 102 -5.17 9.20 -6.35
C VAL A 102 -6.22 9.36 -7.43
N ALA A 103 -6.15 10.43 -8.23
CA ALA A 103 -7.06 10.64 -9.35
C ALA A 103 -6.91 9.57 -10.45
N GLY A 104 -5.68 9.14 -10.76
CA GLY A 104 -5.39 8.08 -11.71
C GLY A 104 -5.90 6.71 -11.25
N TYR A 105 -5.64 6.37 -9.99
CA TYR A 105 -6.18 5.16 -9.36
C TYR A 105 -7.72 5.16 -9.36
N ASN A 106 -8.34 6.29 -8.99
CA ASN A 106 -9.80 6.42 -8.98
C ASN A 106 -10.41 6.25 -10.37
N ARG A 107 -9.73 6.75 -11.41
CA ARG A 107 -10.14 6.50 -12.80
C ARG A 107 -10.06 5.01 -13.13
N ALA A 108 -8.98 4.33 -12.77
CA ALA A 108 -8.84 2.89 -13.02
C ALA A 108 -9.92 2.07 -12.30
N VAL A 109 -10.31 2.47 -11.08
CA VAL A 109 -11.45 1.88 -10.38
C VAL A 109 -12.74 2.04 -11.18
N THR A 110 -13.06 3.27 -11.60
CA THR A 110 -14.28 3.55 -12.38
C THR A 110 -14.32 2.73 -13.67
N GLU A 111 -13.23 2.76 -14.45
CA GLU A 111 -13.12 2.00 -15.69
C GLU A 111 -13.30 0.48 -15.47
N ALA A 112 -12.72 -0.07 -14.39
CA ALA A 112 -12.84 -1.49 -14.08
C ALA A 112 -14.28 -1.91 -13.76
N HIS A 113 -15.03 -1.08 -13.03
CA HIS A 113 -16.44 -1.34 -12.73
C HIS A 113 -17.34 -1.18 -13.96
N GLU A 114 -17.14 -0.12 -14.75
CA GLU A 114 -17.93 0.12 -15.97
C GLU A 114 -17.74 -0.99 -17.02
N GLN A 115 -16.54 -1.55 -17.09
CA GLN A 115 -16.20 -2.62 -18.03
C GLN A 115 -16.46 -4.02 -17.47
N GLY A 116 -16.71 -4.16 -16.16
CA GLY A 116 -16.79 -5.46 -15.49
C GLY A 116 -15.50 -6.26 -15.60
N SER A 117 -14.33 -5.61 -15.55
CA SER A 117 -13.02 -6.23 -15.79
C SER A 117 -12.29 -6.69 -14.53
N LEU A 118 -12.93 -6.60 -13.36
CA LEU A 118 -12.42 -7.16 -12.12
C LEU A 118 -12.34 -8.70 -12.21
N PRO A 119 -11.27 -9.33 -11.68
CA PRO A 119 -11.18 -10.78 -11.60
C PRO A 119 -12.36 -11.42 -10.87
N ASP A 120 -12.72 -12.66 -11.26
CA ASP A 120 -13.88 -13.39 -10.73
C ASP A 120 -13.97 -13.41 -9.20
N TRP A 121 -12.85 -13.57 -8.50
CA TRP A 121 -12.81 -13.66 -7.05
C TRP A 121 -13.17 -12.33 -6.34
N CYS A 122 -13.08 -11.20 -7.04
CA CYS A 122 -13.43 -9.87 -6.52
C CYS A 122 -14.41 -9.10 -7.42
N ALA A 123 -15.10 -9.75 -8.36
CA ALA A 123 -15.97 -9.08 -9.32
C ALA A 123 -17.11 -8.27 -8.66
N GLY A 124 -17.62 -8.72 -7.51
CA GLY A 124 -18.63 -8.03 -6.71
C GLY A 124 -18.09 -7.32 -5.46
N ALA A 125 -16.78 -7.09 -5.38
CA ALA A 125 -16.14 -6.56 -4.19
C ALA A 125 -16.42 -5.06 -4.00
N GLU A 126 -17.29 -4.72 -3.04
CA GLU A 126 -17.56 -3.31 -2.68
C GLU A 126 -16.34 -2.56 -2.12
N TRP A 127 -15.33 -3.29 -1.63
CA TRP A 127 -14.10 -2.71 -1.10
C TRP A 127 -13.13 -2.24 -2.19
N VAL A 128 -13.32 -2.67 -3.45
CA VAL A 128 -12.63 -2.10 -4.61
C VAL A 128 -13.36 -0.83 -5.01
N ARG A 129 -12.98 0.30 -4.43
CA ARG A 129 -13.63 1.60 -4.64
C ARG A 129 -12.64 2.73 -4.79
N THR A 130 -13.13 3.87 -5.30
CA THR A 130 -12.38 5.11 -5.33
C THR A 130 -12.04 5.54 -3.90
N VAL A 131 -10.93 6.25 -3.74
CA VAL A 131 -10.43 6.72 -2.45
C VAL A 131 -10.17 8.23 -2.46
N THR A 132 -10.18 8.80 -1.26
CA THR A 132 -9.75 10.16 -1.00
C THR A 132 -8.23 10.23 -0.88
N GLU A 133 -7.66 11.43 -1.04
CA GLU A 133 -6.25 11.64 -0.76
C GLU A 133 -5.89 11.30 0.68
N GLN A 134 -6.76 11.61 1.65
CA GLN A 134 -6.52 11.29 3.06
C GLN A 134 -6.37 9.79 3.31
N GLU A 135 -7.23 8.96 2.70
CA GLU A 135 -7.13 7.50 2.80
C GLU A 135 -5.83 6.98 2.17
N PHE A 136 -5.41 7.56 1.04
CA PHE A 136 -4.14 7.21 0.43
C PHE A 136 -2.93 7.66 1.27
N TYR A 137 -2.99 8.84 1.89
CA TYR A 137 -1.97 9.27 2.85
C TYR A 137 -1.92 8.37 4.09
N ALA A 138 -3.05 7.82 4.55
CA ALA A 138 -3.05 6.83 5.62
C ALA A 138 -2.29 5.56 5.22
N HIS A 139 -2.39 5.14 3.94
CA HIS A 139 -1.57 4.07 3.41
C HIS A 139 -0.08 4.43 3.36
N LEU A 140 0.29 5.67 2.99
CA LEU A 140 1.68 6.12 3.07
C LEU A 140 2.21 6.16 4.52
N VAL A 141 1.36 6.49 5.49
CA VAL A 141 1.71 6.37 6.93
C VAL A 141 1.96 4.90 7.28
N ASP A 142 1.11 3.97 6.85
CA ASP A 142 1.34 2.52 7.05
C ASP A 142 2.68 2.06 6.45
N VAL A 143 3.01 2.50 5.23
CA VAL A 143 4.29 2.19 4.58
C VAL A 143 5.47 2.72 5.41
N SER A 144 5.36 3.90 6.03
CA SER A 144 6.40 4.43 6.91
C SER A 144 6.61 3.61 8.20
N LEU A 145 5.61 2.80 8.57
CA LEU A 145 5.66 1.92 9.74
C LEU A 145 6.16 0.51 9.42
N LEU A 146 6.60 0.23 8.18
CA LEU A 146 7.00 -1.10 7.70
C LEU A 146 8.07 -1.79 8.56
N ALA A 147 8.99 -1.03 9.17
CA ALA A 147 10.02 -1.57 10.06
C ALA A 147 9.62 -1.57 11.55
N SER A 148 8.36 -1.28 11.88
CA SER A 148 7.90 -1.07 13.27
C SER A 148 6.46 -1.55 13.49
N GLY A 149 5.57 -0.68 13.97
CA GLY A 149 4.22 -1.02 14.45
C GLY A 149 3.36 -1.77 13.44
N ARG A 150 3.61 -1.62 12.13
CA ARG A 150 2.94 -2.40 11.09
C ARG A 150 3.14 -3.91 11.28
N ASN A 151 4.37 -4.35 11.58
CA ASN A 151 4.67 -5.79 11.76
C ASN A 151 4.07 -6.36 13.05
N LEU A 152 3.64 -5.50 13.97
CA LEU A 152 3.05 -5.90 15.25
C LEU A 152 1.56 -5.57 15.33
N VAL A 153 0.93 -5.19 14.20
CA VAL A 153 -0.43 -4.61 14.22
C VAL A 153 -1.47 -5.55 14.85
N GLN A 154 -1.38 -6.86 14.58
CA GLN A 154 -2.30 -7.83 15.20
C GLN A 154 -2.03 -8.05 16.69
N LEU A 155 -0.78 -7.93 17.15
CA LEU A 155 -0.47 -7.98 18.58
C LEU A 155 -0.98 -6.74 19.30
N ILE A 156 -0.80 -5.56 18.68
CA ILE A 156 -1.31 -4.29 19.20
C ILE A 156 -2.84 -4.35 19.31
N GLY A 157 -3.54 -4.85 18.28
CA GLY A 157 -5.00 -4.97 18.30
C GLY A 157 -5.56 -6.01 19.26
N ARG A 158 -4.71 -6.86 19.85
CA ARG A 158 -5.07 -7.85 20.87
C ARG A 158 -4.61 -7.49 22.28
N ALA A 159 -3.88 -6.38 22.42
CA ALA A 159 -3.30 -6.00 23.71
C ALA A 159 -4.40 -5.52 24.65
N GLU A 160 -4.57 -6.23 25.77
CA GLU A 160 -5.52 -5.87 26.83
C GLU A 160 -4.89 -6.02 28.22
N PRO A 161 -5.28 -5.20 29.21
CA PRO A 161 -4.80 -5.34 30.57
C PRO A 161 -5.37 -6.60 31.24
N PRO A 162 -4.72 -7.13 32.29
CA PRO A 162 -5.31 -8.19 33.11
C PRO A 162 -6.68 -7.79 33.65
N GLY A 163 -7.64 -8.72 33.54
CA GLY A 163 -9.00 -8.55 34.07
C GLY A 163 -9.11 -9.00 35.53
N PRO A 164 -10.33 -8.95 36.10
CA PRO A 164 -10.61 -9.44 37.46
C PRO A 164 -10.22 -10.92 37.66
N ASP A 165 -10.31 -11.72 36.61
CA ASP A 165 -9.96 -13.15 36.61
C ASP A 165 -8.48 -13.42 36.27
N GLY A 166 -7.66 -12.37 36.15
CA GLY A 166 -6.24 -12.44 35.84
C GLY A 166 -5.90 -12.07 34.38
N PRO A 167 -4.67 -12.35 33.93
CA PRO A 167 -4.22 -12.04 32.58
C PRO A 167 -4.95 -12.90 31.54
N VAL A 168 -5.21 -12.31 30.38
CA VAL A 168 -5.77 -13.05 29.24
C VAL A 168 -4.72 -13.97 28.60
N PRO A 169 -5.14 -15.03 27.89
CA PRO A 169 -4.22 -15.86 27.14
C PRO A 169 -3.36 -15.03 26.17
N PRO A 170 -2.07 -15.38 25.98
CA PRO A 170 -1.21 -14.67 25.05
C PRO A 170 -1.74 -14.77 23.62
N SER A 171 -1.41 -13.77 22.81
CA SER A 171 -1.71 -13.81 21.38
C SER A 171 -1.04 -15.02 20.70
N PRO A 172 -1.68 -15.61 19.67
CA PRO A 172 -1.09 -16.70 18.90
C PRO A 172 0.21 -16.25 18.22
N VAL A 173 1.16 -17.17 18.03
CA VAL A 173 2.45 -16.87 17.39
C VAL A 173 2.25 -16.37 15.96
N GLU A 174 1.21 -16.84 15.29
CA GLU A 174 0.79 -16.42 13.96
C GLU A 174 0.47 -14.92 13.88
N ALA A 175 0.16 -14.26 15.01
CA ALA A 175 -0.09 -12.82 15.08
C ALA A 175 1.19 -11.97 14.96
N LEU A 176 2.39 -12.57 15.04
CA LEU A 176 3.66 -11.88 14.79
C LEU A 176 3.89 -11.54 13.30
N GLY A 177 2.94 -11.90 12.43
CA GLY A 177 3.12 -11.87 10.98
C GLY A 177 3.94 -13.08 10.53
N GLY A 178 3.64 -13.63 9.35
CA GLY A 178 4.18 -14.91 8.84
C GLY A 178 5.68 -14.99 8.57
N GLY A 179 6.50 -14.13 9.17
CA GLY A 179 7.95 -14.21 9.13
C GLY A 179 8.50 -14.67 10.47
N ALA A 180 8.93 -15.92 10.56
CA ALA A 180 9.96 -16.28 11.52
C ALA A 180 11.11 -15.25 11.41
N ALA A 181 11.75 -14.91 12.53
CA ALA A 181 12.93 -14.05 12.53
C ALA A 181 13.88 -14.45 11.39
N GLY A 182 14.06 -13.56 10.39
CA GLY A 182 14.87 -13.83 9.19
C GLY A 182 14.13 -13.88 7.84
N ALA A 183 12.80 -13.75 7.79
CA ALA A 183 12.03 -13.83 6.53
C ALA A 183 12.15 -12.60 5.59
N GLY A 184 12.81 -11.53 6.02
CA GLY A 184 13.14 -10.36 5.20
C GLY A 184 14.64 -10.20 5.07
N ALA A 185 15.17 -10.45 3.89
CA ALA A 185 16.58 -10.21 3.53
C ALA A 185 16.63 -9.59 2.13
N SER A 186 17.75 -9.02 1.74
CA SER A 186 17.94 -8.47 0.40
C SER A 186 19.42 -8.39 0.11
N ASN A 187 19.78 -8.41 -1.16
CA ASN A 187 21.16 -8.20 -1.60
C ASN A 187 21.25 -6.87 -2.34
N GLY A 188 22.42 -6.22 -2.24
CA GLY A 188 22.73 -5.06 -3.05
C GLY A 188 24.23 -4.81 -3.10
N TRP A 189 24.76 -4.63 -4.31
CA TRP A 189 26.19 -4.36 -4.53
C TRP A 189 26.35 -3.05 -5.29
N ALA A 190 27.37 -2.28 -4.94
CA ALA A 190 27.80 -1.12 -5.71
C ALA A 190 29.30 -1.25 -5.94
N VAL A 191 29.71 -1.25 -7.21
CA VAL A 191 31.12 -1.36 -7.62
C VAL A 191 31.52 -0.11 -8.39
N GLY A 192 32.69 0.43 -8.06
CA GLY A 192 33.25 1.62 -8.69
C GLY A 192 33.86 1.32 -10.06
N GLY A 193 34.05 2.36 -10.87
CA GLY A 193 34.66 2.24 -12.20
C GLY A 193 36.12 1.77 -12.19
N ASP A 194 36.81 1.92 -11.05
CA ASP A 194 38.17 1.45 -10.80
C ASP A 194 38.30 -0.08 -10.81
N VAL A 195 37.18 -0.80 -10.62
CA VAL A 195 37.13 -2.26 -10.58
C VAL A 195 36.23 -2.86 -11.67
N THR A 196 35.66 -2.07 -12.57
CA THR A 196 34.86 -2.55 -13.72
C THR A 196 35.62 -2.39 -15.03
N ALA A 197 35.48 -3.35 -15.94
CA ALA A 197 36.15 -3.32 -17.24
C ALA A 197 35.73 -2.12 -18.13
N SER A 198 34.51 -1.59 -17.92
CA SER A 198 33.99 -0.45 -18.67
C SER A 198 34.45 0.90 -18.12
N GLY A 199 35.09 0.94 -16.95
CA GLY A 199 35.42 2.19 -16.24
C GLY A 199 34.21 2.90 -15.61
N HIS A 200 33.00 2.34 -15.69
CA HIS A 200 31.78 2.93 -15.14
C HIS A 200 31.31 2.17 -13.90
N GLY A 201 30.72 2.88 -12.93
CA GLY A 201 30.12 2.24 -11.76
C GLY A 201 28.93 1.36 -12.13
N MET A 202 28.70 0.29 -11.35
CA MET A 202 27.54 -0.59 -11.50
C MET A 202 26.84 -0.79 -10.15
N VAL A 203 25.51 -0.87 -10.20
CA VAL A 203 24.67 -1.13 -9.02
C VAL A 203 23.79 -2.35 -9.29
N LEU A 204 23.78 -3.28 -8.35
CA LEU A 204 22.82 -4.38 -8.28
C LEU A 204 21.85 -4.11 -7.14
N ALA A 205 20.56 -4.08 -7.45
CA ALA A 205 19.48 -4.11 -6.46
C ALA A 205 18.74 -5.45 -6.57
N ASN A 206 18.72 -6.23 -5.48
CA ASN A 206 18.06 -7.53 -5.45
C ASN A 206 17.24 -7.66 -4.14
N PRO A 207 16.07 -6.99 -4.09
CA PRO A 207 15.16 -7.08 -2.95
C PRO A 207 14.49 -8.45 -2.88
N HIS A 208 14.38 -9.04 -1.68
CA HIS A 208 13.54 -10.23 -1.46
C HIS A 208 12.30 -9.85 -0.65
N PHE A 209 11.23 -9.54 -1.37
CA PHE A 209 9.92 -9.16 -0.83
C PHE A 209 8.87 -10.23 -1.15
N PRO A 210 7.72 -10.21 -0.45
CA PRO A 210 6.60 -11.10 -0.77
C PRO A 210 6.19 -11.04 -2.24
N TRP A 211 5.79 -12.18 -2.79
CA TRP A 211 5.34 -12.29 -4.19
C TRP A 211 3.87 -11.90 -4.39
N TYR A 212 3.08 -11.85 -3.31
CA TYR A 212 1.66 -11.55 -3.35
C TYR A 212 1.28 -10.61 -2.21
N GLY A 213 0.51 -9.58 -2.55
CA GLY A 213 -0.04 -8.62 -1.59
C GLY A 213 1.02 -8.01 -0.67
N GLU A 214 0.55 -7.36 0.40
CA GLU A 214 1.40 -7.03 1.52
C GLU A 214 0.94 -7.81 2.75
N ALA A 215 1.89 -8.26 3.57
CA ALA A 215 1.63 -8.95 4.84
C ALA A 215 0.89 -8.06 5.83
#